data_AF-X1CHF5-F1
#
_entry.id   AF-X1CHF5-F1
#
_cell.length_a   1.000
_cell.length_b   1.000
_cell.length_c   1.000
_cell.angle_alpha   90.00
_cell.angle_beta   90.00
_cell.angle_gamma   90.00
#
_symmetry.space_group_name_H-M   'P 1'
#
loop_
_entity.id
_entity.type
_entity.pdbx_description
1 polymer ?
#
loop_
_entity_poly.entity_id
_entity_poly.type
_entity_poly.pdbx_seq_one_letter_code
_entity_poly.pdbx_strand_id
1 'polypeptide(L)'
;MAVEWKKLLIDGDQADNFTDLDDTPASLTGEGGKTVKVNSGGDALEFVDVAAEESKVKVSSNDTTPGYLDGKLIAGAGIALTEGDDAGDETLEAKISDGGVDTTQLAADAVDGTKLADGAVGSEHIEQLDAALDFGGQQAQDMVLHTVANSDARDALTPVVGKMVWQADESQAYICISAA
;
A
#
# COMPACT_ATOMS: atom_id res chain seq x y z
N MET A 1 79.59 -39.05 -28.63
CA MET A 1 79.12 -39.04 -27.23
C MET A 1 77.63 -39.31 -27.28
N ALA A 2 77.17 -40.43 -26.70
CA ALA A 2 75.74 -40.73 -26.68
C ALA A 2 75.09 -39.86 -25.60
N VAL A 3 74.10 -39.06 -25.99
CA VAL A 3 73.31 -38.29 -25.03
C VAL A 3 72.17 -39.19 -24.58
N GLU A 4 72.14 -39.50 -23.29
CA GLU A 4 71.10 -40.31 -22.68
C GLU A 4 70.09 -39.37 -22.02
N TRP A 5 68.88 -39.34 -22.56
CA TRP A 5 67.79 -38.55 -22.01
C TRP A 5 66.99 -39.42 -21.05
N LYS A 6 67.01 -39.08 -19.77
CA LYS A 6 66.12 -39.69 -18.79
C LYS A 6 64.75 -39.04 -18.95
N LYS A 7 63.69 -39.84 -19.18
CA LYS A 7 62.31 -39.33 -19.18
C LYS A 7 62.12 -38.59 -17.85
N LEU A 8 61.92 -37.28 -17.92
CA LEU A 8 61.41 -36.54 -16.79
C LEU A 8 59.97 -37.02 -16.65
N LEU A 9 59.73 -37.95 -15.71
CA LEU A 9 58.37 -38.25 -15.29
C LEU A 9 57.86 -36.98 -14.62
N ILE A 10 57.23 -36.10 -15.38
CA ILE A 10 56.29 -35.09 -14.84
C ILE A 10 54.94 -35.80 -14.61
N ASP A 11 54.98 -37.08 -14.24
CA ASP A 11 53.82 -37.98 -14.13
C ASP A 11 53.53 -38.28 -12.65
N GLY A 12 53.87 -37.34 -11.76
CA GLY A 12 53.53 -37.40 -10.33
C GLY A 12 52.66 -36.22 -9.88
N ASP A 13 52.26 -35.34 -10.81
CA ASP A 13 51.61 -34.06 -10.49
C ASP A 13 50.36 -33.80 -11.35
N GLN A 14 49.91 -34.81 -12.10
CA GLN A 14 48.62 -34.78 -12.80
C GLN A 14 47.69 -35.67 -11.99
N ALA A 15 46.92 -35.07 -11.09
CA ALA A 15 45.82 -35.76 -10.45
C ALA A 15 44.83 -36.24 -11.54
N ASP A 16 44.53 -37.54 -11.57
CA ASP A 16 43.58 -38.12 -12.53
C ASP A 16 42.13 -37.78 -12.16
N ASN A 17 41.86 -37.57 -10.87
CA ASN A 17 40.59 -37.14 -10.33
C ASN A 17 40.79 -35.99 -9.33
N PHE A 18 39.73 -35.25 -9.06
CA PHE A 18 39.78 -34.19 -8.04
C PHE A 18 40.25 -34.74 -6.68
N THR A 19 39.78 -35.91 -6.24
CA THR A 19 40.17 -36.52 -4.95
C THR A 19 41.63 -36.92 -4.84
N ASP A 20 42.39 -36.91 -5.95
CA ASP A 20 43.82 -37.24 -5.97
C ASP A 20 44.70 -36.01 -5.71
N LEU A 21 44.09 -34.82 -5.54
CA LEU A 21 44.76 -33.59 -5.14
C LEU A 21 44.73 -33.42 -3.62
N ASP A 22 45.90 -33.13 -3.02
CA ASP A 22 46.08 -32.97 -1.57
C ASP A 22 45.25 -31.81 -0.97
N ASP A 23 44.96 -30.80 -1.79
CA ASP A 23 44.22 -29.58 -1.44
C ASP A 23 42.71 -29.70 -1.72
N THR A 24 42.19 -30.90 -1.93
CA THR A 24 40.77 -31.16 -2.15
C THR A 24 40.20 -32.14 -1.13
N PRO A 25 38.86 -32.20 -0.99
CA PRO A 25 38.24 -33.23 -0.18
C PRO A 25 38.51 -34.65 -0.72
N ALA A 26 38.89 -35.57 0.16
CA ALA A 26 39.28 -36.95 -0.18
C ALA A 26 38.13 -37.85 -0.70
N SER A 27 36.89 -37.36 -0.77
CA SER A 27 35.72 -38.09 -1.28
C SER A 27 34.63 -37.15 -1.74
N LEU A 28 33.89 -37.55 -2.79
CA LEU A 28 32.67 -36.88 -3.27
C LEU A 28 31.39 -37.61 -2.83
N THR A 29 31.52 -38.81 -2.25
CA THR A 29 30.37 -39.65 -1.88
C THR A 29 29.65 -39.05 -0.69
N GLY A 30 28.37 -38.70 -0.85
CA GLY A 30 27.56 -38.07 0.21
C GLY A 30 27.55 -36.54 0.16
N GLU A 31 28.34 -35.92 -0.73
CA GLU A 31 28.51 -34.47 -0.82
C GLU A 31 27.62 -33.82 -1.89
N GLY A 32 26.67 -34.56 -2.48
CA GLY A 32 25.78 -34.05 -3.52
C GLY A 32 24.93 -32.87 -3.05
N GLY A 33 24.94 -31.77 -3.81
CA GLY A 33 24.18 -30.54 -3.51
C GLY A 33 24.94 -29.49 -2.69
N LYS A 34 26.14 -29.81 -2.21
CA LYS A 34 27.05 -28.85 -1.55
C LYS A 34 27.79 -27.99 -2.58
N THR A 35 28.28 -26.83 -2.15
CA THR A 35 29.25 -26.03 -2.91
C THR A 35 30.66 -26.26 -2.40
N VAL A 36 31.64 -25.96 -3.25
CA VAL A 36 33.06 -25.98 -2.89
C VAL A 36 33.49 -24.56 -2.54
N LYS A 37 34.19 -24.39 -1.42
CA LYS A 37 34.84 -23.12 -1.07
C LYS A 37 36.28 -23.37 -0.61
N VAL A 38 37.09 -22.32 -0.59
CA VAL A 38 38.40 -22.35 0.08
C VAL A 38 38.18 -22.44 1.60
N ASN A 39 38.95 -23.29 2.27
CA ASN A 39 38.88 -23.46 3.72
C ASN A 39 39.40 -22.20 4.44
N SER A 40 39.22 -22.13 5.77
CA SER A 40 39.66 -20.95 6.54
C SER A 40 41.17 -20.73 6.53
N GLY A 41 41.96 -21.76 6.24
CA GLY A 41 43.41 -21.71 6.14
C GLY A 41 43.92 -21.12 4.82
N GLY A 42 43.08 -21.09 3.78
CA GLY A 42 43.49 -20.68 2.44
C GLY A 42 44.36 -21.72 1.73
N ASP A 43 44.43 -22.95 2.23
CA ASP A 43 45.37 -24.00 1.82
C ASP A 43 44.69 -25.24 1.25
N ALA A 44 43.37 -25.35 1.36
CA ALA A 44 42.59 -26.44 0.74
C ALA A 44 41.17 -26.00 0.39
N LEU A 45 40.47 -26.87 -0.33
CA LEU A 45 39.04 -26.78 -0.62
C LEU A 45 38.23 -27.64 0.37
N GLU A 46 37.04 -27.17 0.74
CA GLU A 46 36.09 -27.92 1.56
C GLU A 46 34.69 -27.87 0.96
N PHE A 47 33.92 -28.95 1.16
CA PHE A 47 32.49 -28.95 0.85
C PHE A 47 31.72 -28.25 1.96
N VAL A 48 30.82 -27.38 1.56
CA VAL A 48 29.90 -26.71 2.47
C VAL A 48 28.47 -26.86 2.02
N ASP A 49 27.58 -26.96 3.00
CA ASP A 49 26.16 -26.88 2.73
C ASP A 49 25.84 -25.56 2.03
N VAL A 50 25.06 -25.69 0.95
CA VAL A 50 24.39 -24.53 0.36
C VAL A 50 23.25 -24.20 1.31
N ALA A 51 23.34 -23.06 2.00
CA ALA A 51 22.20 -22.57 2.76
C ALA A 51 21.01 -22.42 1.81
N ALA A 52 19.81 -22.81 2.25
CA ALA A 52 18.60 -22.49 1.49
C ALA A 52 18.53 -20.96 1.38
N GLU A 53 18.78 -20.44 0.17
CA GLU A 53 18.72 -19.01 -0.08
C GLU A 53 17.24 -18.61 -0.08
N GLU A 54 16.83 -17.91 0.98
CA GLU A 54 15.57 -17.18 0.99
C GLU A 54 15.58 -16.18 -0.18
N SER A 55 14.47 -16.09 -0.93
CA SER A 55 14.35 -15.17 -2.06
C SER A 55 14.23 -13.72 -1.57
N LYS A 56 15.37 -13.11 -1.25
CA LYS A 56 15.46 -11.76 -0.70
C LYS A 56 15.55 -10.71 -1.80
N VAL A 57 14.84 -9.61 -1.59
CA VAL A 57 14.82 -8.43 -2.46
C VAL A 57 15.74 -7.34 -1.89
N LYS A 58 16.38 -6.59 -2.79
CA LYS A 58 17.02 -5.30 -2.47
C LYS A 58 16.18 -4.18 -3.06
N VAL A 59 16.01 -3.09 -2.32
CA VAL A 59 15.22 -1.92 -2.79
C VAL A 59 15.99 -1.11 -3.84
N SER A 60 17.31 -1.01 -3.69
CA SER A 60 18.21 -0.26 -4.57
C SER A 60 19.62 -0.87 -4.58
N SER A 61 20.49 -0.36 -5.46
CA SER A 61 21.89 -0.85 -5.56
C SER A 61 22.72 -0.61 -4.30
N ASN A 62 22.39 0.42 -3.52
CA ASN A 62 23.04 0.79 -2.27
C ASN A 62 22.32 0.28 -1.01
N ASP A 63 21.31 -0.59 -1.16
CA ASP A 63 20.68 -1.29 -0.05
C ASP A 63 21.64 -2.35 0.53
N THR A 64 22.01 -2.16 1.80
CA THR A 64 22.96 -3.02 2.51
C THR A 64 22.30 -4.20 3.22
N THR A 65 20.97 -4.31 3.19
CA THR A 65 20.22 -5.23 4.05
C THR A 65 19.21 -6.08 3.25
N PRO A 66 19.58 -7.13 2.51
CA PRO A 66 18.59 -7.94 1.80
C PRO A 66 17.47 -8.46 2.72
N GLY A 67 16.21 -8.44 2.26
CA GLY A 67 15.05 -8.89 3.05
C GLY A 67 13.86 -9.27 2.17
N TYR A 68 12.81 -9.81 2.79
CA TYR A 68 11.55 -10.08 2.10
C TYR A 68 10.80 -8.78 1.77
N LEU A 69 9.86 -8.85 0.83
CA LEU A 69 9.21 -7.67 0.27
C LEU A 69 8.42 -6.86 1.31
N ASP A 70 7.77 -7.54 2.26
CA ASP A 70 7.02 -6.98 3.38
C ASP A 70 7.87 -6.05 4.26
N GLY A 71 9.08 -6.49 4.63
CA GLY A 71 10.02 -5.71 5.43
C GLY A 71 10.76 -4.66 4.61
N LYS A 72 10.73 -4.75 3.28
CA LYS A 72 11.32 -3.77 2.37
C LYS A 72 10.40 -2.62 2.02
N LEU A 73 9.11 -2.88 1.91
CA LEU A 73 8.12 -1.84 1.62
C LEU A 73 7.61 -1.23 2.92
N ILE A 74 7.66 0.09 3.02
CA ILE A 74 7.11 0.84 4.15
C ILE A 74 5.84 1.55 3.67
N ALA A 75 4.72 1.30 4.34
CA ALA A 75 3.47 1.94 4.00
C ALA A 75 3.51 3.47 4.26
N GLY A 76 3.03 4.24 3.29
CA GLY A 76 2.80 5.68 3.48
C GLY A 76 1.57 5.96 4.36
N ALA A 77 1.35 7.23 4.71
CA ALA A 77 0.15 7.64 5.42
C ALA A 77 -1.12 7.21 4.65
N GLY A 78 -2.06 6.58 5.36
CA GLY A 78 -3.33 6.11 4.78
C GLY A 78 -3.26 4.79 4.02
N ILE A 79 -2.09 4.15 3.90
CA ILE A 79 -1.92 2.85 3.24
C ILE A 79 -1.61 1.77 4.28
N ALA A 80 -2.16 0.57 4.07
CA ALA A 80 -1.80 -0.64 4.77
C ALA A 80 -1.18 -1.64 3.79
N LEU A 81 -0.14 -2.34 4.26
CA LEU A 81 0.45 -3.50 3.60
C LEU A 81 0.13 -4.73 4.44
N THR A 82 -0.40 -5.79 3.84
CA THR A 82 -0.81 -7.01 4.57
C THR A 82 -0.51 -8.24 3.73
N GLU A 83 0.13 -9.24 4.35
CA GLU A 83 0.36 -10.53 3.74
C GLU A 83 -0.98 -11.26 3.58
N GLY A 84 -1.21 -11.84 2.40
CA GLY A 84 -2.49 -12.43 2.02
C GLY A 84 -2.71 -13.84 2.56
N ASP A 85 -1.65 -14.63 2.72
CA ASP A 85 -1.64 -15.98 3.30
C ASP A 85 -0.27 -16.23 3.94
N ASP A 86 -0.25 -16.94 5.07
CA ASP A 86 0.98 -17.35 5.76
C ASP A 86 1.48 -18.73 5.26
N ALA A 87 0.79 -19.32 4.28
CA ALA A 87 1.13 -20.62 3.71
C ALA A 87 1.18 -20.59 2.17
N GLY A 88 2.14 -21.33 1.61
CA GLY A 88 2.26 -21.49 0.16
C GLY A 88 2.97 -20.31 -0.51
N ASP A 89 2.55 -19.95 -1.72
CA ASP A 89 3.08 -18.77 -2.42
C ASP A 89 2.32 -17.53 -1.96
N GLU A 90 3.01 -16.57 -1.34
CA GLU A 90 2.38 -15.42 -0.72
C GLU A 90 2.18 -14.23 -1.69
N THR A 91 1.18 -13.41 -1.38
CA THR A 91 0.99 -12.09 -1.99
C THR A 91 0.99 -11.01 -0.92
N LEU A 92 1.48 -9.82 -1.22
CA LEU A 92 1.37 -8.65 -0.35
C LEU A 92 0.30 -7.69 -0.91
N GLU A 93 -0.80 -7.53 -0.19
CA GLU A 93 -1.87 -6.60 -0.54
C GLU A 93 -1.51 -5.19 -0.06
N ALA A 94 -1.62 -4.21 -0.96
CA ALA A 94 -1.57 -2.79 -0.62
C ALA A 94 -2.96 -2.18 -0.77
N LYS A 95 -3.51 -1.64 0.32
CA LYS A 95 -4.84 -1.01 0.33
C LYS A 95 -4.85 0.29 1.10
N ILE A 96 -5.88 1.09 0.86
CA ILE A 96 -6.20 2.23 1.73
C ILE A 96 -6.68 1.67 3.06
N SER A 97 -6.10 2.16 4.15
CA SER A 97 -6.52 1.81 5.51
C SER A 97 -7.91 2.37 5.81
N ASP A 98 -8.63 1.77 6.76
CA ASP A 98 -9.89 2.35 7.24
C ASP A 98 -9.66 3.77 7.76
N GLY A 99 -10.43 4.74 7.22
CA GLY A 99 -10.23 6.16 7.51
C GLY A 99 -8.92 6.74 6.97
N GLY A 100 -8.20 6.03 6.10
CA GLY A 100 -6.91 6.44 5.54
C GLY A 100 -6.98 7.62 4.57
N VAL A 101 -8.18 8.03 4.17
CA VAL A 101 -8.43 9.26 3.42
C VAL A 101 -9.04 10.30 4.36
N ASP A 102 -8.21 11.25 4.76
CA ASP A 102 -8.53 12.47 5.47
C ASP A 102 -8.33 13.71 4.57
N THR A 103 -8.44 14.91 5.14
CA THR A 103 -8.35 16.18 4.40
C THR A 103 -6.97 16.47 3.82
N THR A 104 -5.93 15.73 4.22
CA THR A 104 -4.56 15.86 3.68
C THR A 104 -4.34 14.98 2.45
N GLN A 105 -5.07 13.87 2.29
CA GLN A 105 -5.00 13.04 1.08
C GLN A 105 -5.85 13.61 -0.06
N LEU A 106 -6.82 14.46 0.24
CA LEU A 106 -7.63 15.18 -0.75
C LEU A 106 -7.07 16.58 -0.95
N ALA A 107 -6.46 16.85 -2.11
CA ALA A 107 -6.08 18.20 -2.48
C ALA A 107 -7.33 19.11 -2.61
N ALA A 108 -7.13 20.43 -2.58
CA ALA A 108 -8.21 21.37 -2.87
C ALA A 108 -8.85 21.06 -4.24
N ASP A 109 -10.18 21.08 -4.29
CA ASP A 109 -10.99 20.71 -5.46
C ASP A 109 -10.71 19.29 -6.02
N ALA A 110 -10.09 18.39 -5.24
CA ALA A 110 -9.80 17.03 -5.67
C ALA A 110 -11.08 16.24 -5.95
N VAL A 111 -12.15 16.49 -5.20
CA VAL A 111 -13.49 15.96 -5.46
C VAL A 111 -14.33 17.08 -6.06
N ASP A 112 -14.57 16.99 -7.37
CA ASP A 112 -15.40 17.93 -8.11
C ASP A 112 -16.73 17.26 -8.51
N GLY A 113 -17.66 18.05 -9.05
CA GLY A 113 -18.97 17.54 -9.47
C GLY A 113 -18.92 16.46 -10.55
N THR A 114 -17.82 16.31 -11.30
CA THR A 114 -17.66 15.24 -12.31
C THR A 114 -17.24 13.90 -11.69
N LYS A 115 -16.66 13.93 -10.48
CA LYS A 115 -16.25 12.74 -9.71
C LYS A 115 -17.37 12.22 -8.79
N LEU A 116 -18.44 13.00 -8.62
CA LEU A 116 -19.64 12.59 -7.91
C LEU A 116 -20.63 11.98 -8.90
N ALA A 117 -20.86 10.67 -8.77
CA ALA A 117 -21.90 10.01 -9.55
C ALA A 117 -23.29 10.53 -9.17
N ASP A 118 -24.25 10.37 -10.07
CA ASP A 118 -25.64 10.71 -9.77
C ASP A 118 -26.13 9.94 -8.53
N GLY A 119 -26.75 10.65 -7.59
CA GLY A 119 -27.18 10.12 -6.30
C GLY A 119 -26.07 9.75 -5.31
N ALA A 120 -24.80 10.06 -5.57
CA ALA A 120 -23.70 9.72 -4.65
C ALA A 120 -23.78 10.44 -3.28
N VAL A 121 -24.38 11.64 -3.27
CA VAL A 121 -24.58 12.44 -2.05
C VAL A 121 -26.08 12.50 -1.74
N GLY A 122 -26.48 11.88 -0.63
CA GLY A 122 -27.86 11.84 -0.15
C GLY A 122 -28.08 12.73 1.08
N SER A 123 -29.32 12.74 1.59
CA SER A 123 -29.68 13.50 2.79
C SER A 123 -28.92 13.04 4.04
N GLU A 124 -28.56 11.76 4.10
CA GLU A 124 -27.75 11.19 5.18
C GLU A 124 -26.29 11.66 5.14
N HIS A 125 -25.79 12.08 3.98
CA HIS A 125 -24.44 12.62 3.82
C HIS A 125 -24.37 14.13 4.13
N ILE A 126 -25.52 14.83 4.17
CA ILE A 126 -25.62 16.28 4.41
C ILE A 126 -26.45 16.51 5.68
N GLU A 127 -25.81 16.50 6.86
CA GLU A 127 -26.51 16.72 8.13
C GLU A 127 -26.74 18.21 8.44
N GLN A 128 -25.74 19.04 8.20
CA GLN A 128 -25.82 20.49 8.37
C GLN A 128 -24.97 21.21 7.32
N LEU A 129 -25.52 22.27 6.74
CA LEU A 129 -24.73 23.25 5.99
C LEU A 129 -24.24 24.32 6.97
N ASP A 130 -22.93 24.46 7.11
CA ASP A 130 -22.28 25.50 7.92
C ASP A 130 -22.09 26.81 7.14
N ALA A 131 -22.28 26.77 5.82
CA ALA A 131 -22.22 27.90 4.90
C ALA A 131 -23.49 28.03 4.05
N ALA A 132 -23.67 29.21 3.46
CA ALA A 132 -24.75 29.42 2.49
C ALA A 132 -24.53 28.53 1.26
N LEU A 133 -25.62 27.91 0.78
CA LEU A 133 -25.61 27.20 -0.49
C LEU A 133 -25.41 28.21 -1.63
N ASP A 134 -24.32 28.07 -2.38
CA ASP A 134 -24.10 28.82 -3.61
C ASP A 134 -24.68 28.05 -4.81
N PHE A 135 -25.58 28.69 -5.55
CA PHE A 135 -26.15 28.13 -6.78
C PHE A 135 -25.37 28.53 -8.04
N GLY A 136 -24.22 29.21 -7.91
CA GLY A 136 -23.42 29.64 -9.06
C GLY A 136 -24.20 30.57 -10.01
N GLY A 137 -25.08 31.40 -9.46
CA GLY A 137 -26.00 32.25 -10.21
C GLY A 137 -27.19 31.54 -10.87
N GLN A 138 -27.36 30.23 -10.66
CA GLN A 138 -28.55 29.49 -11.10
C GLN A 138 -29.75 29.76 -10.20
N GLN A 139 -30.96 29.52 -10.73
CA GLN A 139 -32.20 29.59 -9.94
C GLN A 139 -32.36 28.30 -9.12
N ALA A 140 -32.73 28.45 -7.85
CA ALA A 140 -33.15 27.32 -7.03
C ALA A 140 -34.59 26.93 -7.42
N GLN A 141 -34.72 25.84 -8.17
CA GLN A 141 -36.02 25.30 -8.60
C GLN A 141 -36.51 24.26 -7.60
N ASP A 142 -37.84 24.10 -7.49
CA ASP A 142 -38.50 23.10 -6.65
C ASP A 142 -38.09 23.13 -5.15
N MET A 143 -37.68 24.30 -4.66
CA MET A 143 -37.38 24.50 -3.26
C MET A 143 -38.63 24.33 -2.39
N VAL A 144 -38.59 23.36 -1.50
CA VAL A 144 -39.56 23.22 -0.41
C VAL A 144 -39.07 24.05 0.78
N LEU A 145 -39.84 25.08 1.15
CA LEU A 145 -39.64 25.80 2.40
C LEU A 145 -40.10 24.95 3.58
N HIS A 146 -39.68 25.31 4.79
CA HIS A 146 -40.18 24.66 6.00
C HIS A 146 -41.72 24.76 6.03
N THR A 147 -42.38 23.61 5.91
CA THR A 147 -43.83 23.53 5.74
C THR A 147 -44.48 23.37 7.10
N VAL A 148 -45.46 24.23 7.40
CA VAL A 148 -46.25 24.19 8.62
C VAL A 148 -47.72 24.01 8.27
N ALA A 149 -48.47 23.36 9.16
CA ALA A 149 -49.86 23.02 8.90
C ALA A 149 -50.78 24.26 8.89
N ASN A 150 -50.54 25.22 9.78
CA ASN A 150 -51.39 26.38 10.04
C ASN A 150 -50.61 27.49 10.78
N SER A 151 -51.29 28.59 11.11
CA SER A 151 -50.72 29.72 11.86
C SER A 151 -50.15 29.34 13.22
N ASP A 152 -50.82 28.45 13.96
CA ASP A 152 -50.36 28.04 15.30
C ASP A 152 -49.03 27.30 15.22
N ALA A 153 -48.87 26.43 14.21
CA ALA A 153 -47.63 25.71 13.94
C ALA A 153 -46.49 26.64 13.49
N ARG A 154 -46.80 27.68 12.70
CA ARG A 154 -45.83 28.73 12.34
C ARG A 154 -45.33 29.47 13.57
N ASP A 155 -46.25 29.90 14.43
CA ASP A 155 -45.96 30.75 15.58
C ASP A 155 -45.23 29.97 16.71
N ALA A 156 -45.28 28.64 16.68
CA ALA A 156 -44.49 27.76 17.55
C ALA A 156 -43.01 27.58 17.13
N LEU A 157 -42.63 27.99 15.92
CA LEU A 157 -41.23 27.93 15.47
C LEU A 157 -40.39 28.96 16.21
N THR A 158 -39.13 28.63 16.51
CA THR A 158 -38.16 29.63 17.01
C THR A 158 -38.04 30.78 16.00
N PRO A 159 -38.41 32.03 16.36
CA PRO A 159 -38.44 33.14 15.43
C PRO A 159 -37.01 33.57 15.10
N VAL A 160 -36.70 33.63 13.81
CA VAL A 160 -35.44 34.16 13.28
C VAL A 160 -35.81 35.08 12.14
N VAL A 161 -35.36 36.33 12.19
CA VAL A 161 -35.64 37.31 11.12
C VAL A 161 -35.14 36.75 9.79
N GLY A 162 -35.99 36.78 8.76
CA GLY A 162 -35.71 36.21 7.45
C GLY A 162 -36.06 34.73 7.30
N LYS A 163 -36.42 34.00 8.38
CA LYS A 163 -36.95 32.63 8.25
C LYS A 163 -38.22 32.68 7.40
N MET A 164 -38.22 31.91 6.32
CA MET A 164 -39.38 31.73 5.45
C MET A 164 -40.02 30.37 5.70
N VAL A 165 -41.35 30.33 5.71
CA VAL A 165 -42.13 29.09 5.88
C VAL A 165 -43.26 29.05 4.87
N TRP A 166 -43.68 27.85 4.50
CA TRP A 166 -44.89 27.62 3.72
C TRP A 166 -46.02 27.18 4.64
N GLN A 167 -47.12 27.93 4.69
CA GLN A 167 -48.31 27.56 5.45
C GLN A 167 -49.29 26.82 4.53
N ALA A 168 -49.57 25.55 4.85
CA ALA A 168 -50.25 24.64 3.94
C ALA A 168 -51.76 24.90 3.79
N ASP A 169 -52.45 25.28 4.86
CA ASP A 169 -53.89 25.57 4.85
C ASP A 169 -54.27 26.80 4.00
N GLU A 170 -53.37 27.77 3.88
CA GLU A 170 -53.54 28.98 3.06
C GLU A 170 -52.76 28.96 1.75
N SER A 171 -51.87 27.98 1.54
CA SER A 171 -50.98 27.90 0.38
C SER A 171 -50.19 29.19 0.14
N GLN A 172 -49.60 29.72 1.21
CA GLN A 172 -48.88 30.99 1.16
C GLN A 172 -47.55 30.91 1.92
N ALA A 173 -46.53 31.59 1.36
CA ALA A 173 -45.26 31.78 2.02
C ALA A 173 -45.32 32.97 3.00
N TYR A 174 -44.72 32.79 4.16
CA TYR A 174 -44.56 33.81 5.18
C TYR A 174 -43.08 34.01 5.50
N ILE A 175 -42.69 35.25 5.82
CA ILE A 175 -41.34 35.60 6.26
C ILE A 175 -41.39 36.26 7.64
N CYS A 176 -40.56 35.80 8.57
CA CYS A 176 -40.42 36.44 9.87
C CYS A 176 -39.71 37.79 9.72
N ILE A 177 -40.38 38.89 10.05
CA ILE A 177 -39.85 40.26 9.93
C ILE A 177 -39.35 40.84 11.26
N SER A 178 -39.62 40.16 12.38
CA SER A 178 -39.20 40.58 13.72
C SER A 178 -39.11 39.36 14.63
N ALA A 179 -38.04 39.25 15.41
CA ALA A 179 -37.91 38.28 16.51
C ALA A 179 -37.81 39.08 17.82
N ALA A 180 -38.66 38.76 18.80
CA ALA A 180 -38.61 39.31 20.15
C ALA A 180 -37.85 38.36 21.08
#